data_AF-A0A954GMW8-F1
#
_entry.id   AF-A0A954GMW8-F1
#
_cell.length_a   1.000
_cell.length_b   1.000
_cell.length_c   1.000
_cell.angle_alpha   90.00
_cell.angle_beta   90.00
_cell.angle_gamma   90.00
#
_symmetry.space_group_name_H-M   'P 1'
#
loop_
_entity.id
_entity.type
_entity.pdbx_description
1 polymer ?
#
loop_
_entity_poly.entity_id
_entity_poly.type
_entity_poly.pdbx_seq_one_letter_code
_entity_poly.pdbx_strand_id
1 'polypeptide(L)'
;MNVEPNSPLTAMHDPVPAHSCLGTCGEQTSDGHSLEVKIQRWLLQHPGLAFASLVVRRIPEGICIEGVLESDEGSPDLCVMLGHLPGVRRVINNIRVVPVTISDD
;
A
#
# COMPACT_ATOMS: atom_id res chain seq x y z
N MET A 1 -69.31 17.41 -9.62
CA MET A 1 -68.36 18.24 -8.85
C MET A 1 -68.23 17.53 -7.50
N ASN A 2 -67.11 17.03 -7.01
CA ASN A 2 -65.70 17.13 -7.38
C ASN A 2 -65.05 15.79 -7.02
N VAL A 3 -64.03 15.40 -7.79
CA VAL A 3 -63.18 14.23 -7.57
C VAL A 3 -62.25 14.45 -6.37
N GLU A 4 -61.99 13.41 -5.58
CA GLU A 4 -60.71 13.22 -4.90
C GLU A 4 -60.37 11.71 -4.85
N PRO A 5 -59.35 11.27 -5.61
CA PRO A 5 -58.77 9.93 -5.53
C PRO A 5 -57.54 9.97 -4.60
N ASN A 6 -57.50 9.16 -3.55
CA ASN A 6 -56.29 9.00 -2.73
C ASN A 6 -55.96 7.53 -2.48
N SER A 7 -55.32 6.94 -3.48
CA SER A 7 -54.26 5.94 -3.35
C SER A 7 -53.45 6.07 -4.64
N PRO A 8 -52.11 6.15 -4.59
CA PRO A 8 -51.25 5.11 -4.06
C PRO A 8 -50.08 5.71 -3.23
N LEU A 9 -49.17 4.99 -2.59
CA LEU A 9 -48.11 4.22 -3.21
C LEU A 9 -47.30 3.61 -2.08
N THR A 10 -47.01 2.33 -2.22
CA THR A 10 -45.95 1.57 -1.60
C THR A 10 -44.70 2.44 -1.38
N ALA A 11 -44.52 2.96 -0.16
CA ALA A 11 -43.23 3.51 0.23
C ALA A 11 -42.31 2.30 0.43
N MET A 12 -41.49 2.08 -0.59
CA MET A 12 -40.40 1.12 -0.56
C MET A 12 -39.58 1.39 0.70
N HIS A 13 -39.68 0.47 1.66
CA HIS A 13 -38.85 0.45 2.84
C HIS A 13 -37.42 0.27 2.35
N ASP A 14 -36.66 1.36 2.47
CA ASP A 14 -35.21 1.50 2.45
C ASP A 14 -34.42 0.29 1.90
N PRO A 15 -33.87 0.34 0.66
CA PRO A 15 -32.82 -0.59 0.30
C PRO A 15 -31.61 -0.27 1.18
N VAL A 16 -31.39 -1.07 2.23
CA VAL A 16 -30.10 -1.07 2.91
C VAL A 16 -29.03 -1.31 1.84
N PRO A 17 -28.11 -0.37 1.61
CA PRO A 17 -26.98 -0.62 0.74
C PRO A 17 -26.05 -1.60 1.46
N ALA A 18 -26.31 -2.91 1.31
CA ALA A 18 -25.37 -3.97 1.66
C ALA A 18 -24.36 -4.16 0.51
N HIS A 19 -23.68 -3.07 0.17
CA HIS A 19 -22.38 -3.09 -0.48
C HIS A 19 -21.42 -2.53 0.58
N SER A 20 -20.29 -3.11 0.92
CA SER A 20 -19.48 -4.11 0.26
C SER A 20 -18.54 -4.67 1.33
N CYS A 21 -18.18 -5.95 1.20
CA CYS A 21 -16.88 -6.50 1.59
C CYS A 21 -16.28 -6.00 2.92
N LEU A 22 -16.55 -6.72 4.01
CA LEU A 22 -15.57 -6.78 5.10
C LEU A 22 -14.24 -7.23 4.51
N GLY A 23 -13.21 -6.38 4.61
CA GLY A 23 -11.82 -6.75 4.34
C GLY A 23 -11.14 -6.03 3.19
N THR A 24 -11.21 -4.70 3.13
CA THR A 24 -10.03 -3.95 2.66
C THR A 24 -9.65 -2.92 3.70
N CYS A 25 -8.70 -3.30 4.56
CA CYS A 25 -7.96 -2.36 5.39
C CYS A 25 -7.16 -1.46 4.43
N GLY A 26 -7.74 -0.34 4.04
CA GLY A 26 -7.11 0.59 3.11
C GLY A 26 -7.97 1.79 2.78
N GLU A 27 -8.82 2.23 3.71
CA GLU A 27 -9.47 3.53 3.59
C GLU A 27 -8.45 4.62 3.93
N GLN A 28 -8.29 5.53 2.97
CA GLN A 28 -7.68 6.87 3.07
C GLN A 28 -6.18 6.95 3.34
N THR A 29 -5.46 7.55 2.38
CA THR A 29 -4.72 8.79 2.68
C THR A 29 -4.42 9.57 1.41
N SER A 30 -4.73 10.85 1.50
CA SER A 30 -4.39 12.01 0.66
C SER A 30 -3.15 11.84 -0.22
N ASP A 31 -3.23 12.34 -1.47
CA ASP A 31 -2.25 12.51 -2.58
C ASP A 31 -0.72 12.42 -2.32
N GLY A 32 -0.25 12.57 -1.08
CA GLY A 32 1.15 12.39 -0.67
C GLY A 32 1.59 10.93 -0.47
N HIS A 33 0.71 10.08 0.09
CA HIS A 33 1.05 8.72 0.52
C HIS A 33 1.02 7.67 -0.60
N SER A 34 0.44 7.99 -1.75
CA SER A 34 0.31 7.06 -2.86
C SER A 34 1.65 6.52 -3.36
N LEU A 35 2.71 7.34 -3.37
CA LEU A 35 4.02 6.90 -3.85
C LEU A 35 4.72 5.98 -2.84
N GLU A 36 4.75 6.36 -1.56
CA GLU A 36 5.35 5.56 -0.48
C GLU A 36 4.69 4.20 -0.36
N VAL A 37 3.35 4.18 -0.31
CA VAL A 37 2.58 2.94 -0.19
C VAL A 37 2.77 2.06 -1.43
N LYS A 38 2.83 2.66 -2.63
CA LYS A 38 3.08 1.92 -3.87
C LYS A 38 4.47 1.29 -3.86
N ILE A 39 5.50 2.04 -3.45
CA ILE A 39 6.87 1.55 -3.34
C ILE A 39 6.98 0.46 -2.28
N GLN A 40 6.38 0.68 -1.11
CA GLN A 40 6.38 -0.28 -0.02
C GLN A 40 5.74 -1.60 -0.45
N ARG A 41 4.56 -1.56 -1.07
CA ARG A 41 3.91 -2.77 -1.59
C ARG A 41 4.73 -3.44 -2.68
N TRP A 42 5.29 -2.66 -3.60
CA TRP A 42 6.11 -3.21 -4.68
C TRP A 42 7.35 -3.93 -4.15
N LEU A 43 8.04 -3.35 -3.15
CA LEU A 43 9.19 -3.97 -2.48
C LEU A 43 8.81 -5.22 -1.70
N LEU A 44 7.68 -5.22 -0.98
CA LEU A 44 7.18 -6.39 -0.25
C LEU A 44 6.70 -7.52 -1.18
N GLN A 45 6.28 -7.19 -2.40
CA GLN A 45 5.84 -8.17 -3.41
C GLN A 45 6.97 -8.65 -4.31
N HIS A 46 8.17 -8.07 -4.21
CA HIS A 46 9.26 -8.39 -5.12
C HIS A 46 9.79 -9.81 -4.81
N PRO A 47 9.70 -10.76 -5.76
CA PRO A 47 10.36 -12.05 -5.58
C PRO A 47 11.87 -11.83 -5.49
N GLY A 48 12.49 -12.30 -4.42
CA GLY A 48 13.92 -12.10 -4.12
C GLY A 48 14.21 -11.06 -3.04
N LEU A 49 13.20 -10.36 -2.51
CA LEU A 49 13.37 -9.45 -1.37
C LEU A 49 12.49 -9.89 -0.20
N ALA A 50 13.10 -10.37 0.88
CA ALA A 50 12.38 -10.73 2.10
C ALA A 50 12.65 -9.67 3.18
N PHE A 51 11.74 -8.71 3.35
CA PHE A 51 11.90 -7.68 4.39
C PHE A 51 11.24 -8.12 5.70
N ALA A 52 12.04 -8.30 6.75
CA ALA A 52 11.54 -8.46 8.13
C ALA A 52 10.89 -7.15 8.63
N SER A 53 11.42 -6.01 8.19
CA SER A 53 10.85 -4.70 8.46
C SER A 53 11.14 -3.77 7.30
N LEU A 54 10.14 -3.02 6.84
CA LEU A 54 10.29 -2.04 5.78
C LEU A 54 9.47 -0.80 6.10
N VAL A 55 10.14 0.34 6.11
CA VAL A 55 9.58 1.67 6.27
C VAL A 55 10.00 2.48 5.05
N VAL A 56 9.02 3.00 4.33
CA VAL A 56 9.24 3.91 3.20
C VAL A 56 8.80 5.29 3.65
N ARG A 57 9.68 6.29 3.51
CA ARG A 57 9.42 7.68 3.86
C ARG A 57 9.67 8.58 2.66
N ARG A 58 8.75 9.48 2.35
CA ARG A 58 8.94 10.50 1.31
C ARG A 58 9.80 11.63 1.84
N ILE A 59 10.77 12.04 1.04
CA ILE A 59 11.62 13.22 1.28
C ILE A 59 11.41 14.23 0.16
N PRO A 60 11.77 15.51 0.34
CA PRO A 60 11.48 16.59 -0.65
C PRO A 60 11.98 16.32 -2.07
N GLU A 61 13.00 15.46 -2.23
CA GLU A 61 13.60 15.13 -3.53
C GLU A 61 13.55 13.63 -3.87
N GLY A 62 12.73 12.85 -3.17
CA GLY A 62 12.57 11.43 -3.49
C GLY A 62 12.12 10.62 -2.30
N ILE A 63 12.81 9.51 -2.01
CA ILE A 63 12.39 8.57 -0.96
C ILE A 63 13.55 8.06 -0.12
N CYS A 64 13.25 7.77 1.13
CA CYS A 64 14.10 7.08 2.08
C CYS A 64 13.48 5.74 2.41
N ILE A 65 14.27 4.68 2.32
CA ILE A 65 13.86 3.32 2.64
C ILE A 65 14.73 2.80 3.77
N GLU A 66 14.08 2.33 4.82
CA GLU A 66 14.69 1.92 6.07
C GLU A 66 14.08 0.62 6.54
N GLY A 67 14.88 -0.25 7.14
CA GLY A 67 14.39 -1.57 7.49
C GLY A 67 15.48 -2.63 7.55
N VAL A 68 15.01 -3.87 7.62
CA VAL A 68 15.82 -5.07 7.68
C VAL A 68 15.40 -5.97 6.52
N LEU A 69 16.36 -6.28 5.66
CA LEU A 69 16.22 -7.21 4.57
C LEU A 69 16.94 -8.50 4.93
N GLU A 70 16.21 -9.59 4.91
CA GLU A 70 16.73 -10.94 5.02
C GLU A 70 17.14 -11.37 3.61
N SER A 71 18.44 -11.51 3.39
CA SER A 71 18.97 -11.95 2.10
C SER A 71 20.23 -12.79 2.32
N ASP A 72 20.30 -13.92 1.63
CA ASP A 72 21.52 -14.72 1.53
C ASP A 72 22.46 -14.14 0.45
N GLU A 73 21.87 -13.53 -0.59
CA GLU A 73 22.57 -12.93 -1.72
C GLU A 73 22.68 -11.40 -1.55
N GLY A 74 23.62 -10.93 -0.74
CA GLY A 74 24.08 -9.53 -0.71
C GLY A 74 23.00 -8.44 -0.52
N SER A 75 23.40 -7.18 -0.65
CA SER A 75 22.46 -6.05 -0.63
C SER A 75 21.94 -5.75 -2.03
N PRO A 76 20.63 -5.83 -2.29
CA PRO A 76 20.07 -5.47 -3.59
C PRO A 76 20.25 -3.97 -3.86
N ASP A 77 20.46 -3.62 -5.13
CA ASP A 77 20.59 -2.23 -5.59
C ASP A 77 19.21 -1.53 -5.64
N LEU A 78 18.62 -1.32 -4.46
CA LEU A 78 17.33 -0.64 -4.31
C LEU A 78 17.35 0.78 -4.91
N CYS A 79 18.52 1.44 -4.89
CA CYS A 79 18.72 2.73 -5.54
C CYS A 79 18.48 2.68 -7.05
N VAL A 80 18.93 1.61 -7.73
CA VAL A 80 18.71 1.44 -9.17
C VAL A 80 17.23 1.17 -9.42
N MET A 81 16.63 0.24 -8.68
CA MET A 81 15.23 -0.13 -8.86
C MET A 81 14.27 1.05 -8.66
N LEU A 82 14.49 1.84 -7.60
CA LEU A 82 13.62 2.96 -7.23
C LEU A 82 13.96 4.24 -8.00
N GLY A 83 15.19 4.40 -8.48
CA GLY A 83 15.62 5.56 -9.28
C GLY A 83 14.92 5.65 -10.64
N HIS A 84 14.37 4.55 -11.14
CA HIS A 84 13.56 4.55 -12.37
C HIS A 84 12.11 5.00 -12.15
N LEU A 85 11.68 5.21 -10.90
CA LEU A 85 10.30 5.60 -10.64
C LEU A 85 10.07 7.10 -10.89
N PRO A 86 8.99 7.46 -11.61
CA PRO A 86 8.67 8.85 -11.87
C PRO A 86 8.37 9.57 -10.55
N GLY A 87 9.10 10.66 -10.29
CA GLY A 87 8.99 11.46 -9.06
C GLY A 87 10.07 11.16 -8.00
N VAL A 88 10.96 10.20 -8.25
CA VAL A 88 12.09 9.89 -7.36
C VAL A 88 13.39 10.44 -7.96
N ARG A 89 13.88 11.59 -7.47
CA ARG A 89 15.19 12.13 -7.89
C ARG A 89 16.34 11.62 -7.03
N ARG A 90 16.04 11.24 -5.78
CA ARG A 90 17.01 10.78 -4.79
C ARG A 90 16.45 9.60 -4.01
N VAL A 91 17.24 8.53 -3.90
CA VAL A 91 16.93 7.35 -3.08
C VAL A 91 17.95 7.29 -1.96
N ILE A 92 17.46 7.22 -0.72
CA ILE A 92 18.30 6.97 0.45
C ILE A 92 18.05 5.53 0.89
N ASN A 93 19.08 4.68 0.70
CA ASN A 93 19.05 3.29 1.13
C ASN A 93 19.66 3.13 2.53
N ASN A 94 18.81 2.89 3.52
CA ASN A 94 19.17 2.59 4.91
C ASN A 94 18.68 1.18 5.31
N ILE A 95 18.58 0.27 4.35
CA ILE A 95 18.26 -1.13 4.60
C ILE A 95 19.47 -1.84 5.19
N ARG A 96 19.25 -2.55 6.30
CA ARG A 96 20.25 -3.44 6.89
C ARG A 96 20.02 -4.84 6.35
N VAL A 97 21.03 -5.41 5.72
CA VAL A 97 20.96 -6.80 5.26
C VAL A 97 21.40 -7.72 6.39
N VAL A 98 20.57 -8.70 6.69
CA VAL A 98 20.86 -9.78 7.62
C VAL A 98 20.81 -11.11 6.88
N PRO A 99 21.73 -12.04 7.17
CA PRO A 99 21.65 -13.38 6.60
C PRO A 99 20.38 -14.08 7.11
N VAL A 100 19.75 -14.86 6.24
CA VAL A 100 18.59 -15.68 6.62
C VAL A 100 19.10 -16.77 7.57
N THR A 101 18.80 -16.66 8.86
CA THR A 101 19.08 -17.74 9.80
C THR A 101 17.97 -18.76 9.69
N ILE A 102 18.17 -19.79 8.87
CA ILE A 102 17.29 -20.96 8.86
C ILE A 102 17.54 -21.67 10.19
N SER A 103 16.63 -21.49 11.15
CA SER A 103 16.63 -22.30 12.37
C SER A 103 16.15 -23.70 11.98
N ASP A 104 17.09 -24.61 11.80
CA ASP A 104 16.86 -26.05 11.63
C ASP A 104 16.40 -26.61 12.98
N ASP A 105 15.12 -27.01 13.09
CA ASP A 105 14.55 -27.76 14.22
C ASP A 105 14.23 -29.20 13.77
#